data_AF-A0AAU2EL15-F1
#
_entry.id   AF-A0AAU2EL15-F1
#
_cell.length_a   1.000
_cell.length_b   1.000
_cell.length_c   1.000
_cell.angle_alpha   90.00
_cell.angle_beta   90.00
_cell.angle_gamma   90.00
#
_symmetry.space_group_name_H-M   'P 1'
#
loop_
_entity.id
_entity.type
_entity.pdbx_description
1 polymer ?
#
loop_
_entity_poly.entity_id
_entity_poly.type
_entity_poly.pdbx_seq_one_letter_code
_entity_poly.pdbx_strand_id
1 'polypeptide(L)'
;MPNTPDPEGPDSPQEEEPWLDSREVAALWPVREDWLRGAAGRADVRIRQFGGESRGTYGAAPTYYHYHPGDVRRAAAAIAEGRVDIPSVWRTDTPDGRRAEYWSRFRFRLTCAVMLALFLLLLGLAVYDMVS
;
A
#
# COMPACT_ATOMS: atom_id res chain seq x y z
N MET A 1 -41.67 35.88 29.81
CA MET A 1 -40.54 36.15 28.90
C MET A 1 -39.30 36.42 29.76
N PRO A 2 -38.12 35.87 29.45
CA PRO A 2 -37.81 34.65 28.72
C PRO A 2 -37.05 33.63 29.60
N ASN A 3 -37.30 32.34 29.38
CA ASN A 3 -36.34 31.30 29.76
C ASN A 3 -35.10 31.53 28.90
N THR A 4 -33.97 31.87 29.51
CA THR A 4 -32.67 31.82 28.87
C THR A 4 -32.37 30.35 28.58
N PRO A 5 -32.23 29.91 27.33
CA PRO A 5 -31.64 28.60 27.07
C PRO A 5 -30.18 28.63 27.54
N ASP A 6 -29.82 27.64 28.36
CA ASP A 6 -28.43 27.41 28.76
C ASP A 6 -27.52 27.30 27.52
N PRO A 7 -26.28 27.81 27.59
CA PRO A 7 -25.34 27.76 26.47
C PRO A 7 -25.01 26.29 26.17
N GLU A 8 -25.42 25.82 25.00
CA GLU A 8 -24.89 24.61 24.39
C GLU A 8 -23.36 24.70 24.38
N GLY A 9 -22.71 23.78 25.09
CA GLY A 9 -21.28 23.63 25.06
C GLY A 9 -20.90 22.20 25.41
N PRO A 10 -19.72 21.75 24.97
CA PRO A 10 -19.11 21.88 23.66
C PRO A 10 -19.28 20.56 22.87
N ASP A 11 -19.18 20.66 21.55
CA ASP A 11 -18.84 19.60 20.60
C ASP A 11 -18.77 18.18 21.19
N SER A 12 -19.78 17.37 20.88
CA SER A 12 -19.62 15.91 20.82
C SER A 12 -18.26 15.65 20.19
N PRO A 13 -17.39 14.76 20.72
CA PRO A 13 -16.23 14.33 19.96
C PRO A 13 -16.82 13.79 18.66
N GLN A 14 -16.64 14.52 17.55
CA GLN A 14 -16.87 13.96 16.24
C GLN A 14 -16.08 12.68 16.28
N GLU A 15 -16.78 11.54 16.23
CA GLU A 15 -16.15 10.23 16.12
C GLU A 15 -15.30 10.32 14.85
N GLU A 16 -14.02 10.68 15.01
CA GLU A 16 -13.10 10.82 13.89
C GLU A 16 -13.06 9.46 13.24
N GLU A 17 -13.61 9.40 12.03
CA GLU A 17 -13.75 8.16 11.28
C GLU A 17 -12.36 7.48 11.21
N PRO A 18 -12.25 6.18 11.51
CA PRO A 18 -10.97 5.52 11.63
C PRO A 18 -10.17 5.62 10.33
N TRP A 19 -8.85 5.81 10.48
CA TRP A 19 -7.96 5.88 9.33
C TRP A 19 -7.93 4.55 8.59
N LEU A 20 -7.98 4.61 7.27
CA LEU A 20 -8.10 3.42 6.42
C LEU A 20 -6.74 2.78 6.17
N ASP A 21 -6.68 1.45 6.19
CA ASP A 21 -5.47 0.72 5.79
C ASP A 21 -5.29 0.66 4.27
N SER A 22 -4.17 0.10 3.81
CA SER A 22 -3.89 0.00 2.36
C SER A 22 -4.89 -0.90 1.63
N ARG A 23 -5.39 -1.96 2.29
CA ARG A 23 -6.33 -2.91 1.68
C ARG A 23 -7.71 -2.30 1.50
N GLU A 24 -8.17 -1.54 2.49
CA GLU A 24 -9.42 -0.80 2.45
C GLU A 24 -9.40 0.26 1.34
N VAL A 25 -8.29 0.97 1.17
CA VAL A 25 -8.15 1.93 0.05
C VAL A 25 -8.08 1.21 -1.30
N ALA A 26 -7.39 0.07 -1.40
CA ALA A 26 -7.32 -0.72 -2.64
C ALA A 26 -8.69 -1.26 -3.09
N ALA A 27 -9.62 -1.46 -2.14
CA ALA A 27 -11.00 -1.85 -2.46
C ALA A 27 -11.82 -0.70 -3.05
N LEU A 28 -11.47 0.55 -2.71
CA LEU A 28 -12.17 1.75 -3.17
C LEU A 28 -11.60 2.31 -4.47
N TRP A 29 -10.29 2.15 -4.69
CA TRP A 29 -9.58 2.72 -5.84
C TRP A 29 -9.16 1.64 -6.82
N PRO A 30 -9.23 1.88 -8.14
CA PRO A 30 -8.72 0.96 -9.14
C PRO A 30 -7.18 1.04 -9.24
N VAL A 31 -6.48 0.93 -8.11
CA VAL A 31 -5.02 1.07 -7.98
C VAL A 31 -4.47 -0.12 -7.20
N ARG A 32 -3.35 -0.66 -7.67
CA ARG A 32 -2.65 -1.76 -6.99
C ARG A 32 -2.09 -1.31 -5.64
N GLU A 33 -2.15 -2.20 -4.66
CA GLU A 33 -1.73 -1.94 -3.28
C GLU A 33 -0.29 -1.39 -3.17
N ASP A 34 0.64 -1.97 -3.93
CA ASP A 34 2.06 -1.53 -3.99
C ASP A 34 2.24 -0.06 -4.40
N TRP A 35 1.28 0.50 -5.14
CA TRP A 35 1.34 1.85 -5.72
C TRP A 35 0.39 2.84 -5.03
N LEU A 36 -0.37 2.41 -4.03
CA LEU A 36 -1.35 3.25 -3.34
C LEU A 36 -0.72 4.49 -2.71
N ARG A 37 0.44 4.35 -2.08
CA ARG A 37 1.16 5.51 -1.51
C ARG A 37 1.45 6.57 -2.58
N GLY A 38 1.88 6.14 -3.76
CA GLY A 38 2.16 7.03 -4.89
C GLY A 38 0.88 7.68 -5.42
N ALA A 39 -0.19 6.92 -5.57
CA ALA A 39 -1.49 7.43 -6.01
C ALA A 39 -2.10 8.42 -5.00
N ALA A 40 -1.99 8.11 -3.71
CA ALA A 40 -2.43 8.96 -2.61
C ALA A 40 -1.67 10.29 -2.59
N GLY A 41 -0.35 10.27 -2.82
CA GLY A 41 0.44 11.49 -2.98
C GLY A 41 0.00 12.35 -4.16
N ARG A 42 -0.38 11.75 -5.29
CA ARG A 42 -0.91 12.49 -6.46
C ARG A 42 -2.33 13.02 -6.25
N ALA A 43 -3.13 12.37 -5.42
CA ALA A 43 -4.50 12.75 -5.10
C ALA A 43 -4.62 13.66 -3.86
N ASP A 44 -3.48 14.13 -3.32
CA ASP A 44 -3.39 14.97 -2.12
C ASP A 44 -4.13 14.38 -0.91
N VAL A 45 -3.90 13.08 -0.69
CA VAL A 45 -4.46 12.35 0.45
C VAL A 45 -3.48 12.36 1.61
N ARG A 46 -3.96 12.73 2.81
CA ARG A 46 -3.16 12.65 4.03
C ARG A 46 -2.85 11.19 4.40
N ILE A 47 -1.58 10.94 4.68
CA ILE A 47 -1.05 9.61 5.02
C ILE A 47 -0.40 9.68 6.40
N ARG A 48 -0.74 8.73 7.27
CA ARG A 48 -0.01 8.45 8.52
C ARG A 48 0.82 7.19 8.31
N GLN A 49 2.12 7.34 8.52
CA GLN A 49 3.03 6.21 8.55
C GLN A 49 3.09 5.67 9.97
N PHE A 50 2.88 4.37 10.12
CA PHE A 50 3.06 3.63 11.36
C PHE A 50 4.15 2.58 11.16
N GLY A 51 5.07 2.48 12.12
CA GLY A 51 6.26 1.64 11.97
C GLY A 51 7.41 2.32 11.22
N GLY A 52 8.58 1.68 11.27
CA GLY A 52 9.90 2.26 10.93
C GLY A 52 10.35 3.35 11.92
N GLU A 53 11.62 3.58 12.26
CA GLU A 53 12.89 2.96 11.90
C GLU A 53 13.46 2.01 12.99
N SER A 54 14.16 0.99 12.49
CA SER A 54 15.19 0.07 13.02
C SER A 54 15.61 0.12 14.50
N ARG A 55 15.62 -1.04 15.19
CA ARG A 55 16.20 -1.18 16.55
C ARG A 55 16.73 -2.58 16.94
N GLY A 56 17.72 -3.13 16.23
CA GLY A 56 18.53 -4.25 16.73
C GLY A 56 18.54 -5.51 15.86
N THR A 57 18.93 -6.66 16.43
CA THR A 57 19.39 -7.90 15.77
C THR A 57 18.50 -8.45 14.63
N TYR A 58 17.22 -8.08 14.60
CA TYR A 58 16.22 -8.60 13.66
C TYR A 58 15.86 -7.65 12.50
N GLY A 59 16.59 -6.53 12.33
CA GLY A 59 16.48 -5.66 11.16
C GLY A 59 15.36 -4.61 11.25
N ALA A 60 15.00 -4.06 10.08
CA ALA A 60 14.04 -2.97 9.98
C ALA A 60 12.61 -3.47 10.25
N ALA A 61 11.90 -2.77 11.14
CA ALA A 61 10.49 -3.05 11.39
C ALA A 61 9.65 -2.75 10.13
N PRO A 62 8.60 -3.57 9.86
CA PRO A 62 7.70 -3.32 8.75
C PRO A 62 7.04 -1.94 8.90
N THR A 63 6.90 -1.26 7.76
CA THR A 63 6.28 0.06 7.66
C THR A 63 4.88 -0.09 7.08
N TYR A 64 3.90 0.47 7.77
CA TYR A 64 2.49 0.45 7.40
C TYR A 64 2.01 1.88 7.13
N TYR A 65 1.10 2.04 6.17
CA TYR A 65 0.52 3.34 5.81
C TYR A 65 -0.99 3.29 6.04
N HIS A 66 -1.50 4.32 6.72
CA HIS A 66 -2.92 4.56 6.89
C HIS A 66 -3.31 5.88 6.22
N TYR A 67 -4.53 5.95 5.70
CA TYR A 67 -5.00 7.04 4.85
C TYR A 67 -6.23 7.71 5.47
N HIS A 68 -6.30 9.04 5.34
CA HIS A 68 -7.43 9.79 5.88
C HIS A 68 -8.73 9.47 5.12
N PRO A 69 -9.81 9.00 5.78
CA PRO A 69 -11.00 8.46 5.11
C PRO A 69 -11.72 9.51 4.25
N GLY A 70 -11.84 10.74 4.74
CA GLY A 70 -12.47 11.83 3.99
C GLY A 70 -11.70 12.21 2.73
N ASP A 71 -10.36 12.13 2.77
CA ASP A 71 -9.53 12.47 1.61
C ASP A 71 -9.59 11.32 0.58
N VAL A 72 -9.61 10.07 1.06
CA VAL A 72 -9.75 8.86 0.24
C VAL A 72 -11.07 8.86 -0.55
N ARG A 73 -12.19 9.21 0.10
CA ARG A 73 -13.50 9.28 -0.56
C ARG A 73 -13.55 10.39 -1.61
N ARG A 74 -13.06 11.58 -1.28
CA ARG A 74 -12.94 12.71 -2.22
C ARG A 74 -12.10 12.32 -3.44
N ALA A 75 -10.95 11.70 -3.19
CA ALA A 75 -10.04 11.27 -4.23
C ALA A 75 -10.61 10.09 -5.05
N ALA A 76 -11.39 9.19 -4.46
CA ALA A 76 -12.04 8.10 -5.21
C ALA A 76 -12.91 8.63 -6.36
N ALA A 77 -13.72 9.65 -6.09
CA ALA A 77 -14.51 10.32 -7.11
C ALA A 77 -13.62 11.00 -8.18
N ALA A 78 -12.59 11.74 -7.75
CA ALA A 78 -11.67 12.41 -8.67
C ALA A 78 -10.88 11.41 -9.55
N ILE A 79 -10.52 10.24 -9.03
CA ILE A 79 -9.84 9.17 -9.75
C ILE A 79 -10.78 8.49 -10.74
N ALA A 80 -12.03 8.22 -10.34
CA ALA A 80 -13.04 7.64 -11.21
C ALA A 80 -13.37 8.57 -12.40
N GLU A 81 -13.42 9.88 -12.15
CA GLU A 81 -13.62 10.91 -13.18
C GLU A 81 -12.36 11.22 -14.00
N GLY A 82 -11.21 10.58 -13.70
CA GLY A 82 -9.95 10.79 -14.43
C GLY A 82 -9.30 12.15 -14.19
N ARG A 83 -9.69 12.88 -13.13
CA ARG A 83 -9.12 14.17 -12.75
C ARG A 83 -7.74 14.05 -12.08
N VAL A 84 -7.39 12.86 -11.59
CA VAL A 84 -6.07 12.56 -11.02
C VAL A 84 -5.27 11.75 -12.04
N ASP A 85 -4.10 12.26 -12.42
CA ASP A 85 -3.18 11.57 -13.32
C ASP A 85 -2.50 10.39 -12.61
N ILE A 86 -3.07 9.20 -12.79
CA ILE A 86 -2.53 7.93 -12.28
C ILE A 86 -2.04 7.10 -13.47
N PRO A 87 -0.75 6.72 -13.52
CA PRO A 87 -0.17 5.89 -14.56
C PRO A 87 -0.97 4.60 -14.77
N SER A 88 -1.25 4.25 -16.02
CA SER A 88 -2.04 3.06 -16.37
C SER A 88 -1.46 1.78 -15.75
N VAL A 89 -0.14 1.67 -15.68
CA VAL A 89 0.58 0.52 -15.10
C VAL A 89 0.38 0.34 -13.58
N TRP A 90 -0.09 1.36 -12.87
CA TRP A 90 -0.44 1.29 -11.45
C TRP A 90 -1.88 0.87 -11.22
N ARG A 91 -2.74 1.07 -12.23
CA ARG A 91 -4.17 0.82 -12.13
C ARG A 91 -4.51 -0.66 -12.28
N THR A 92 -5.60 -1.11 -11.66
CA THR A 92 -6.07 -2.51 -11.75
C THR A 92 -7.12 -2.72 -12.85
N ASP A 93 -7.78 -1.64 -13.28
CA ASP A 93 -8.84 -1.65 -14.29
C ASP A 93 -8.31 -1.58 -15.74
N THR A 94 -7.03 -1.25 -15.93
CA THR A 94 -6.43 -1.15 -17.27
C THR A 94 -5.77 -2.47 -17.71
N PRO A 95 -5.71 -2.75 -19.03
CA PRO A 95 -4.96 -3.89 -19.55
C PRO A 95 -3.45 -3.79 -19.25
N ASP A 96 -2.90 -2.58 -19.26
CA ASP A 96 -1.48 -2.35 -19.00
C ASP A 96 -1.10 -2.67 -17.56
N GLY A 97 -1.94 -2.26 -16.60
CA GLY A 97 -1.75 -2.58 -15.19
C GLY A 97 -1.83 -4.08 -14.90
N ARG A 98 -2.80 -4.79 -15.49
CA ARG A 98 -2.89 -6.25 -15.39
C ARG A 98 -1.67 -6.96 -15.97
N ARG A 99 -1.16 -6.49 -17.11
CA ARG A 99 0.10 -7.00 -17.70
C ARG A 99 1.28 -6.72 -16.78
N ALA A 100 1.39 -5.52 -16.23
CA ALA A 100 2.47 -5.15 -15.31
C ALA A 100 2.48 -6.04 -14.05
N GLU A 101 1.32 -6.32 -13.46
CA GLU A 101 1.18 -7.22 -12.31
C GLU A 101 1.59 -8.65 -12.66
N TYR A 102 1.13 -9.17 -13.81
CA TYR A 102 1.53 -10.49 -14.31
C TYR A 102 3.05 -10.59 -14.47
N TRP A 103 3.67 -9.64 -15.19
CA TRP A 103 5.10 -9.65 -15.44
C TRP A 103 5.91 -9.49 -14.15
N SER A 104 5.43 -8.69 -13.19
CA SER A 104 6.06 -8.57 -11.88
C SER A 104 6.09 -9.92 -11.15
N ARG A 105 4.94 -10.62 -11.08
CA ARG A 105 4.85 -11.94 -10.45
C ARG A 105 5.68 -12.99 -11.18
N PHE A 106 5.66 -12.98 -12.51
CA PHE A 106 6.44 -13.89 -13.33
C PHE A 106 7.94 -13.70 -13.08
N ARG A 107 8.44 -12.46 -13.12
CA ARG A 107 9.85 -12.14 -12.84
C ARG A 107 10.25 -12.56 -11.45
N PHE A 108 9.42 -12.30 -10.43
CA PHE A 108 9.70 -12.75 -9.07
C PHE A 108 9.86 -14.27 -8.99
N ARG A 109 8.92 -15.04 -9.55
CA ARG A 109 8.97 -16.51 -9.57
C ARG A 109 10.19 -17.03 -10.32
N LEU A 110 10.51 -16.43 -11.46
CA LEU A 110 11.69 -16.78 -12.25
C LEU A 110 12.97 -16.53 -11.45
N THR A 111 13.09 -15.37 -10.80
CA THR A 111 14.24 -15.04 -9.95
C THR A 111 14.38 -16.04 -8.80
N CYS A 112 13.29 -16.37 -8.09
CA CYS A 112 13.30 -17.39 -7.05
C CYS A 112 13.76 -18.76 -7.56
N ALA A 113 13.25 -19.19 -8.72
CA ALA A 113 13.62 -20.48 -9.32
C ALA A 113 15.11 -20.53 -9.71
N VAL A 114 15.62 -19.46 -10.33
CA VAL A 114 17.05 -19.35 -10.70
C VAL A 114 17.94 -19.35 -9.45
N MET A 115 17.58 -18.58 -8.42
CA MET A 115 18.33 -18.54 -7.16
C MET A 115 18.35 -19.90 -6.45
N LEU A 116 17.23 -20.61 -6.44
CA LEU A 116 17.14 -21.95 -5.85
C LEU A 116 18.01 -22.95 -6.62
N ALA A 117 17.94 -22.93 -7.96
CA ALA A 117 18.76 -23.80 -8.80
C ALA A 117 20.26 -23.53 -8.61
N LEU A 118 20.65 -22.26 -8.55
CA LEU A 118 22.04 -21.86 -8.29
C LEU A 118 22.51 -22.32 -6.90
N PHE A 119 21.67 -22.15 -5.87
CA PHE A 119 21.97 -22.61 -4.52
C PHE A 119 22.17 -24.13 -4.47
N LEU A 120 21.27 -24.91 -5.09
CA LEU A 120 21.38 -26.36 -5.14
C LEU A 120 22.61 -26.83 -5.93
N LEU A 121 22.96 -26.14 -7.02
CA LEU A 121 24.17 -26.42 -7.79
C LEU A 121 25.43 -26.20 -6.95
N LEU A 122 25.52 -25.05 -6.27
CA LEU A 122 26.65 -24.74 -5.38
C LEU A 122 26.76 -25.76 -4.24
N LEU A 123 25.64 -26.15 -3.65
CA LEU A 123 25.60 -27.17 -2.60
C LEU A 123 26.04 -28.53 -3.12
N GLY A 124 25.60 -28.93 -4.31
CA GLY A 124 26.02 -30.17 -4.97
C GLY A 124 27.53 -30.19 -5.28
N LEU A 125 28.08 -29.08 -5.77
CA LEU A 125 29.52 -28.95 -6.02
C LEU A 125 30.33 -29.03 -4.73
N ALA A 126 29.88 -28.38 -3.66
CA ALA A 126 30.54 -28.46 -2.35
C ALA A 126 30.54 -29.90 -1.79
N VAL A 127 29.42 -30.62 -1.93
CA VAL A 127 29.34 -32.02 -1.52
C VAL A 127 30.26 -32.90 -2.38
N TYR A 128 30.30 -32.69 -3.69
CA TYR A 128 31.20 -33.41 -4.58
C TYR A 128 32.68 -33.20 -4.21
N ASP A 129 33.07 -31.96 -3.94
CA ASP A 129 34.43 -31.61 -3.51
C ASP A 129 34.80 -32.21 -2.14
N MET A 130 33.83 -32.37 -1.23
CA MET A 130 34.06 -33.05 0.06
C MET A 130 34.16 -34.57 -0.04
N VAL A 131 33.56 -35.17 -1.07
CA VAL A 131 33.48 -36.64 -1.24
C VAL A 131 34.55 -37.17 -2.19
N SER A 132 35.02 -36.35 -3.12
CA SER A 132 36.06 -36.69 -4.10
C SER A 132 37.47 -36.46 -3.57
#